data_AF-A0A6P6DYU6-F1
#
_entry.id   AF-A0A6P6DYU6-F1
#
_cell.length_a   1.000
_cell.length_b   1.000
_cell.length_c   1.000
_cell.angle_alpha   90.00
_cell.angle_beta   90.00
_cell.angle_gamma   90.00
#
_symmetry.space_group_name_H-M   'P 1'
#
loop_
_entity.id
_entity.type
_entity.pdbx_description
1 polymer ?
#
loop_
_entity_poly.entity_id
_entity_poly.type
_entity_poly.pdbx_seq_one_letter_code
_entity_poly.pdbx_strand_id
1 'polypeptide(L)'
;MWTADEIAQLCYEHYRIKLPKQGKPEPNREWTLLAAIVKIQSSPGKGCDTSDTPVQEKKEVVSIGTGTKCIGQSKMRKSGDILNDSHAEVIARRSFQRYLCHQLQLAATLKEDSIFVPGTQRGQWKLRPGIFFVFFSSHTPFFRCQNVSALPKGFGVQELKIQQSYLLFEQSRCAVKAKRADSPGRLVPCGAAISWSAVPEQPLDVTANGFPQGTTKKGIRSLQARSRISKVELFRSFQKLLNSIAEDEWPDSLRVQKLHTYQEYKNAASTYQEAWSALQKQAFGSWIRNPPDYHQFE
;
A
#
# COMPACT_ATOMS: atom_id res chain seq x y z
N MET A 1 24.63 -3.01 0.40
CA MET A 1 23.75 -2.50 1.45
C MET A 1 23.39 -1.08 1.08
N TRP A 2 22.10 -0.79 0.97
CA TRP A 2 21.54 0.48 0.55
C TRP A 2 21.44 1.48 1.68
N THR A 3 21.39 2.78 1.35
CA THR A 3 21.27 3.87 2.32
C THR A 3 19.86 4.47 2.34
N ALA A 4 19.50 5.18 3.41
CA ALA A 4 18.24 5.91 3.49
C ALA A 4 18.11 6.96 2.36
N ASP A 5 19.22 7.62 2.01
CA ASP A 5 19.25 8.63 0.94
C ASP A 5 19.07 8.00 -0.45
N GLU A 6 19.64 6.83 -0.71
CA GLU A 6 19.40 6.10 -1.96
C GLU A 6 17.91 5.74 -2.12
N ILE A 7 17.26 5.27 -1.06
CA ILE A 7 15.82 4.94 -1.07
C ILE A 7 14.98 6.20 -1.25
N ALA A 8 15.29 7.28 -0.53
CA ALA A 8 14.58 8.55 -0.64
C ALA A 8 14.72 9.14 -2.05
N GLN A 9 15.93 9.16 -2.60
CA GLN A 9 16.22 9.64 -3.95
C GLN A 9 15.44 8.84 -5.00
N LEU A 10 15.41 7.50 -4.88
CA LEU A 10 14.63 6.65 -5.78
C LEU A 10 13.13 6.98 -5.72
N CYS A 11 12.58 7.22 -4.53
CA CYS A 11 11.18 7.59 -4.35
C CYS A 11 10.88 8.98 -4.92
N TYR A 12 11.76 9.96 -4.70
CA TYR A 12 11.62 11.31 -5.22
C TYR A 12 11.73 11.37 -6.73
N GLU A 13 12.65 10.61 -7.31
CA GLU A 13 12.80 10.58 -8.76
C GLU A 13 11.63 9.87 -9.44
N HIS A 14 11.12 8.78 -8.83
CA HIS A 14 9.88 8.17 -9.28
C HIS A 14 8.71 9.16 -9.20
N TYR A 15 8.57 9.89 -8.09
CA TYR A 15 7.57 10.93 -7.93
C TYR A 15 7.67 12.01 -9.02
N ARG A 16 8.89 12.46 -9.33
CA ARG A 16 9.16 13.55 -10.28
C ARG A 16 8.91 13.13 -11.73
N ILE A 17 9.45 11.97 -12.13
CA ILE A 17 9.46 11.50 -13.52
C ILE A 17 8.22 10.67 -13.87
N LYS A 18 7.79 9.74 -13.01
CA LYS A 18 6.78 8.73 -13.36
C LYS A 18 5.35 9.16 -13.04
N LEU A 19 5.16 10.06 -12.09
CA LEU A 19 3.81 10.56 -11.75
C LEU A 19 3.46 11.81 -12.56
N PRO A 20 2.19 11.94 -13.00
CA PRO A 20 1.76 13.07 -13.80
C PRO A 20 1.77 14.37 -12.99
N LYS A 21 1.60 15.50 -13.68
CA LYS A 21 1.37 16.80 -13.03
C LYS A 21 0.01 16.86 -12.33
N GLN A 22 -0.98 16.14 -12.84
CA GLN A 22 -2.32 16.09 -12.25
C GLN A 22 -2.28 15.48 -10.84
N GLY A 23 -2.94 16.14 -9.89
CA GLY A 23 -2.97 15.74 -8.48
C GLY A 23 -1.73 16.13 -7.68
N LYS A 24 -0.70 16.71 -8.32
CA LYS A 24 0.42 17.31 -7.61
C LYS A 24 -0.02 18.65 -6.99
N PRO A 25 0.53 19.04 -5.84
CA PRO A 25 0.31 20.34 -5.21
C PRO A 25 0.50 21.52 -6.16
N GLU A 26 -0.39 22.50 -6.08
CA GLU A 26 -0.17 23.79 -6.72
C GLU A 26 1.12 24.47 -6.18
N PRO A 27 2.02 24.93 -7.07
CA PRO A 27 3.27 25.58 -6.66
C PRO A 27 3.02 26.75 -5.71
N ASN A 28 3.87 26.88 -4.68
CA ASN A 28 3.85 27.97 -3.68
C ASN A 28 2.58 28.09 -2.83
N ARG A 29 1.58 27.22 -3.00
CA ARG A 29 0.30 27.27 -2.28
C ARG A 29 0.01 25.99 -1.52
N GLU A 30 0.24 24.85 -2.17
CA GLU A 30 -0.09 23.55 -1.61
C GLU A 30 1.16 22.75 -1.23
N TRP A 31 0.99 21.83 -0.28
CA TRP A 31 2.01 20.84 0.08
C TRP A 31 1.36 19.46 0.21
N THR A 32 2.16 18.40 0.10
CA THR A 32 1.71 17.02 0.30
C THR A 32 2.76 16.21 1.04
N LEU A 33 2.41 14.97 1.36
CA LEU A 33 3.33 13.96 1.88
C LEU A 33 3.49 12.87 0.83
N LEU A 34 4.61 12.17 0.89
CA LEU A 34 4.94 11.06 0.01
C LEU A 34 5.27 9.83 0.85
N ALA A 35 4.69 8.69 0.51
CA ALA A 35 5.10 7.40 1.02
C ALA A 35 5.25 6.42 -0.15
N ALA A 36 6.11 5.43 0.02
CA ALA A 36 6.40 4.46 -1.01
C ALA A 36 6.79 3.11 -0.40
N ILE A 37 6.69 2.07 -1.21
CA ILE A 37 7.26 0.76 -0.89
C ILE A 37 8.24 0.40 -2.00
N VAL A 38 9.47 0.11 -1.60
CA VAL A 38 10.58 -0.25 -2.49
C VAL A 38 10.88 -1.73 -2.30
N LYS A 39 10.83 -2.49 -3.38
CA LYS A 39 11.31 -3.87 -3.43
C LYS A 39 12.83 -3.84 -3.55
N ILE A 40 13.50 -4.57 -2.68
CA ILE A 40 14.93 -4.85 -2.77
C ILE A 40 15.09 -6.33 -3.09
N GLN A 41 15.88 -6.63 -4.10
CA GLN A 41 16.18 -7.99 -4.52
C GLN A 41 17.69 -8.19 -4.54
N SER A 42 18.17 -9.07 -3.67
CA SER A 42 19.56 -9.50 -3.63
C SER A 42 19.75 -10.68 -4.58
N SER A 43 20.66 -10.55 -5.54
CA SER A 43 21.10 -11.69 -6.35
C SER A 43 22.12 -12.51 -5.54
N PRO A 44 22.01 -13.85 -5.48
CA PRO A 44 23.11 -14.66 -4.97
C PRO A 44 24.32 -14.42 -5.87
N GLY A 45 25.46 -14.03 -5.28
CA GLY A 45 26.70 -13.85 -6.02
C GLY A 45 27.03 -15.14 -6.78
N LYS A 46 27.42 -15.03 -8.05
CA LYS A 46 27.96 -16.18 -8.78
C LYS A 46 29.16 -16.68 -7.97
N GLY A 47 29.08 -17.92 -7.49
CA GLY A 47 30.20 -18.58 -6.83
C GLY A 47 31.35 -18.73 -7.84
N CYS A 48 32.33 -17.85 -7.72
CA CYS A 48 33.68 -18.06 -8.22
C CYS A 48 34.59 -17.28 -7.26
N ASP A 49 35.48 -18.01 -6.60
CA ASP A 49 36.44 -17.48 -5.65
C ASP A 49 37.31 -16.40 -6.29
N THR A 50 37.12 -15.15 -5.87
CA THR A 50 38.11 -14.05 -5.79
C THR A 50 37.41 -12.74 -5.36
N SER A 51 37.81 -12.22 -4.20
CA SER A 51 37.67 -10.86 -3.62
C SER A 51 36.65 -9.84 -4.19
N ASP A 52 35.81 -9.31 -3.29
CA ASP A 52 35.30 -7.92 -3.24
C ASP A 52 34.37 -7.37 -4.34
N THR A 53 33.63 -8.19 -5.07
CA THR A 53 32.48 -7.65 -5.82
C THR A 53 31.29 -7.36 -4.90
N PRO A 54 30.85 -6.08 -4.75
CA PRO A 54 29.73 -5.74 -3.89
C PRO A 54 28.44 -6.43 -4.38
N VAL A 55 27.70 -7.03 -3.44
CA VAL A 55 26.39 -7.63 -3.72
C VAL A 55 25.51 -6.61 -4.43
N GLN A 56 25.20 -6.87 -5.71
CA GLN A 56 24.38 -5.99 -6.51
C GLN A 56 22.90 -6.17 -6.12
N GLU A 57 22.37 -5.20 -5.40
CA GLU A 57 20.97 -5.17 -4.97
C GLU A 57 20.13 -4.39 -5.99
N LYS A 58 19.14 -5.06 -6.61
CA LYS A 58 18.16 -4.38 -7.48
C LYS A 58 17.10 -3.70 -6.61
N LYS A 59 16.84 -2.42 -6.86
CA LYS A 59 15.87 -1.59 -6.11
C LYS A 59 14.78 -1.11 -7.05
N GLU A 60 13.52 -1.37 -6.71
CA GLU A 60 12.38 -1.01 -7.55
C GLU A 60 11.25 -0.44 -6.70
N VAL A 61 10.78 0.77 -7.01
CA VAL A 61 9.56 1.30 -6.40
C VAL A 61 8.38 0.47 -6.91
N VAL A 62 7.67 -0.20 -6.01
CA VAL A 62 6.51 -1.05 -6.36
C VAL A 62 5.17 -0.41 -6.01
N SER A 63 5.20 0.62 -5.15
CA SER A 63 4.03 1.35 -4.74
C SER A 63 4.38 2.78 -4.32
N ILE A 64 3.54 3.74 -4.66
CA ILE A 64 3.62 5.13 -4.20
C ILE A 64 2.25 5.62 -3.73
N GLY A 65 2.27 6.53 -2.76
CA GLY A 65 1.11 7.26 -2.30
C GLY A 65 1.44 8.69 -1.93
N THR A 66 0.60 9.64 -2.31
CA THR A 66 0.59 10.99 -1.76
C THR A 66 -0.72 11.32 -1.10
N GLY A 67 -0.72 12.36 -0.26
CA GLY A 67 -1.93 12.91 0.33
C GLY A 67 -1.85 13.04 1.85
N THR A 68 -2.81 13.79 2.39
CA THR A 68 -2.82 14.23 3.80
C THR A 68 -4.25 14.37 4.35
N LYS A 69 -5.24 13.79 3.67
CA LYS A 69 -6.66 14.03 3.95
C LYS A 69 -7.39 12.72 4.15
N CYS A 70 -8.42 12.76 4.99
CA CYS A 70 -9.41 11.71 5.13
C CYS A 70 -10.80 12.34 4.98
N ILE A 71 -11.80 11.51 4.69
CA ILE A 71 -13.20 11.96 4.64
C ILE A 71 -13.85 11.80 6.02
N GLY A 72 -14.79 12.69 6.34
CA GLY A 72 -15.60 12.55 7.54
C GLY A 72 -16.61 11.39 7.45
N GLN A 73 -17.09 10.93 8.60
CA GLN A 73 -18.02 9.81 8.72
C GLN A 73 -19.28 9.97 7.84
N SER A 74 -19.83 11.19 7.76
CA SER A 74 -21.02 11.49 6.94
C SER A 74 -20.82 11.30 5.43
N LYS A 75 -19.56 11.22 4.96
CA LYS A 75 -19.21 11.00 3.55
C LYS A 75 -18.83 9.55 3.25
N MET A 76 -18.71 8.70 4.27
CA MET A 76 -18.40 7.28 4.09
C MET A 76 -19.56 6.56 3.39
N ARG A 77 -19.24 5.52 2.62
CA ARG A 77 -20.23 4.73 1.87
C ARG A 77 -20.13 3.24 2.19
N LYS A 78 -21.28 2.59 2.34
CA LYS A 78 -21.38 1.15 2.62
C LYS A 78 -20.98 0.27 1.43
N SER A 79 -21.03 0.82 0.21
CA SER A 79 -20.64 0.16 -1.04
C SER A 79 -19.14 -0.09 -1.21
N GLY A 80 -18.28 0.44 -0.31
CA GLY A 80 -16.84 0.20 -0.38
C GLY A 80 -16.12 0.83 -1.57
N ASP A 81 -16.79 1.71 -2.32
CA ASP A 81 -16.36 2.30 -3.61
C ASP A 81 -15.63 3.65 -3.48
N ILE A 82 -15.43 4.13 -2.25
CA ILE A 82 -14.76 5.38 -1.92
C ILE A 82 -13.53 5.13 -1.03
N LEU A 83 -12.50 5.97 -1.14
CA LEU A 83 -11.38 5.99 -0.20
C LEU A 83 -11.72 6.83 1.02
N ASN A 84 -11.73 6.19 2.18
CA ASN A 84 -12.00 6.89 3.45
C ASN A 84 -10.78 7.68 3.94
N ASP A 85 -9.59 7.16 3.69
CA ASP A 85 -8.34 7.70 4.18
C ASP A 85 -7.36 7.78 3.00
N SER A 86 -6.88 9.00 2.74
CA SER A 86 -5.99 9.36 1.66
C SER A 86 -4.68 9.95 2.17
N HIS A 87 -4.24 9.57 3.37
CA HIS A 87 -2.87 9.81 3.81
C HIS A 87 -1.89 8.98 2.97
N ALA A 88 -0.72 9.54 2.71
CA ALA A 88 0.30 8.99 1.81
C ALA A 88 0.63 7.51 2.14
N GLU A 89 0.86 7.19 3.40
CA GLU A 89 1.17 5.85 3.90
C GLU A 89 0.02 4.87 3.69
N VAL A 90 -1.22 5.32 3.85
CA VAL A 90 -2.42 4.50 3.63
C VAL A 90 -2.58 4.20 2.14
N ILE A 91 -2.39 5.21 1.30
CA ILE A 91 -2.45 5.07 -0.15
C ILE A 91 -1.34 4.15 -0.66
N ALA A 92 -0.10 4.32 -0.19
CA ALA A 92 1.02 3.46 -0.55
C ALA A 92 0.79 2.01 -0.11
N ARG A 93 0.22 1.78 1.08
CA ARG A 93 -0.12 0.43 1.55
C ARG A 93 -1.21 -0.22 0.68
N ARG A 94 -2.28 0.51 0.33
CA ARG A 94 -3.37 -0.03 -0.51
C ARG A 94 -2.89 -0.29 -1.96
N SER A 95 -2.07 0.60 -2.50
CA SER A 95 -1.43 0.43 -3.80
C SER A 95 -0.46 -0.76 -3.80
N PHE A 96 0.18 -1.05 -2.67
CA PHE A 96 0.98 -2.24 -2.50
C PHE A 96 0.14 -3.52 -2.42
N GLN A 97 -1.02 -3.50 -1.75
CA GLN A 97 -1.94 -4.66 -1.77
C GLN A 97 -2.37 -5.02 -3.19
N ARG A 98 -2.62 -4.00 -4.04
CA ARG A 98 -2.89 -4.20 -5.46
C ARG A 98 -1.71 -4.84 -6.21
N TYR A 99 -0.49 -4.36 -5.95
CA TYR A 99 0.73 -4.97 -6.49
C TYR A 99 0.87 -6.44 -6.07
N LEU A 100 0.69 -6.76 -4.78
CA LEU A 100 0.76 -8.14 -4.28
C LEU A 100 -0.30 -9.04 -4.93
N CYS A 101 -1.53 -8.56 -5.08
CA CYS A 101 -2.60 -9.32 -5.74
C CYS A 101 -2.26 -9.62 -7.20
N HIS A 102 -1.72 -8.63 -7.93
CA HIS A 102 -1.22 -8.84 -9.29
C HIS A 102 -0.08 -9.87 -9.34
N GLN A 103 0.88 -9.79 -8.42
CA GLN A 103 2.00 -10.73 -8.34
C GLN A 103 1.55 -12.16 -8.01
N LEU A 104 0.54 -12.33 -7.15
CA LEU A 104 -0.08 -13.64 -6.90
C LEU A 104 -0.76 -14.17 -8.15
N GLN A 105 -1.42 -13.31 -8.92
CA GLN A 105 -2.04 -13.72 -10.19
C GLN A 105 -0.99 -14.20 -11.20
N LEU A 106 0.17 -13.53 -11.29
CA LEU A 106 1.29 -14.01 -12.10
C LEU A 106 1.79 -15.38 -11.62
N ALA A 107 1.89 -15.58 -10.30
CA ALA A 107 2.34 -16.84 -9.73
C ALA A 107 1.37 -17.99 -10.03
N ALA A 108 0.06 -17.74 -9.86
CA ALA A 108 -1.01 -18.69 -10.12
C ALA A 108 -1.11 -19.09 -11.60
N THR A 109 -0.80 -18.17 -12.51
CA THR A 109 -0.82 -18.42 -13.96
C THR A 109 0.53 -18.89 -14.51
N LEU A 110 1.44 -19.33 -13.63
CA LEU A 110 2.78 -19.85 -13.93
C LEU A 110 3.66 -18.90 -14.78
N LYS A 111 3.50 -17.59 -14.59
CA LYS A 111 4.38 -16.60 -15.23
C LYS A 111 5.67 -16.43 -14.41
N GLU A 112 6.81 -16.48 -15.09
CA GLU A 112 8.14 -16.58 -14.47
C GLU A 112 8.54 -15.35 -13.62
N ASP A 113 7.90 -14.20 -13.84
CA ASP A 113 8.28 -12.92 -13.20
C ASP A 113 7.65 -12.64 -11.82
N SER A 114 6.89 -13.57 -11.25
CA SER A 114 6.26 -13.33 -9.93
C SER A 114 7.29 -13.27 -8.80
N ILE A 115 7.08 -12.36 -7.83
CA ILE A 115 7.84 -12.32 -6.57
C ILE A 115 7.50 -13.46 -5.60
N PHE A 116 6.47 -14.27 -5.88
CA PHE A 116 6.04 -15.35 -5.02
C PHE A 116 6.50 -16.72 -5.52
N VAL A 117 6.64 -17.65 -4.58
CA VAL A 117 6.80 -19.09 -4.82
C VAL A 117 5.80 -19.86 -3.94
N PRO A 118 5.47 -21.10 -4.30
CA PRO A 118 4.60 -21.93 -3.46
C PRO A 118 5.09 -22.01 -2.01
N GLY A 119 4.13 -21.92 -1.09
CA GLY A 119 4.34 -22.05 0.35
C GLY A 119 4.51 -23.51 0.79
N THR A 120 4.44 -23.74 2.10
CA THR A 120 4.51 -25.10 2.67
C THR A 120 3.18 -25.83 2.62
N GLN A 121 2.06 -25.11 2.58
CA GLN A 121 0.72 -25.66 2.51
C GLN A 121 0.06 -25.31 1.17
N ARG A 122 -0.93 -26.12 0.78
CA ARG A 122 -1.71 -25.89 -0.44
C ARG A 122 -2.36 -24.49 -0.42
N GLY A 123 -2.37 -23.83 -1.57
CA GLY A 123 -2.94 -22.48 -1.73
C GLY A 123 -2.16 -21.36 -1.02
N GLN A 124 -1.08 -21.67 -0.30
CA GLN A 124 -0.22 -20.66 0.31
C GLN A 124 0.92 -20.27 -0.62
N TRP A 125 1.29 -19.00 -0.55
CA TRP A 125 2.38 -18.42 -1.31
C TRP A 125 3.32 -17.71 -0.34
N LYS A 126 4.62 -17.85 -0.58
CA LYS A 126 5.66 -17.17 0.19
C LYS A 126 6.47 -16.28 -0.73
N LEU A 127 6.98 -15.17 -0.18
CA LEU A 127 7.88 -14.29 -0.91
C LEU A 127 9.15 -15.08 -1.30
N ARG A 128 9.67 -14.85 -2.52
CA ARG A 128 10.94 -15.45 -2.95
C ARG A 128 12.07 -15.07 -1.99
N PRO A 129 12.96 -16.01 -1.65
CA PRO A 129 14.17 -15.71 -0.91
C PRO A 129 14.98 -14.58 -1.59
N GLY A 130 15.57 -13.69 -0.78
CA GLY A 130 16.35 -12.55 -1.28
C GLY A 130 15.50 -11.34 -1.69
N ILE A 131 14.18 -11.40 -1.61
CA ILE A 131 13.31 -10.23 -1.75
C ILE A 131 12.88 -9.72 -0.38
N PHE A 132 12.99 -8.41 -0.18
CA PHE A 132 12.41 -7.71 0.97
C PHE A 132 11.90 -6.34 0.57
N PHE A 133 11.09 -5.73 1.42
CA PHE A 133 10.46 -4.44 1.14
C PHE A 133 10.90 -3.39 2.15
N VAL A 134 11.22 -2.20 1.65
CA VAL A 134 11.50 -1.01 2.46
C VAL A 134 10.32 -0.08 2.35
N PHE A 135 9.75 0.29 3.49
CA PHE A 135 8.74 1.35 3.55
C PHE A 135 9.44 2.70 3.69
N PHE A 136 9.13 3.61 2.77
CA PHE A 136 9.60 4.99 2.78
C PHE A 136 8.45 5.93 3.10
N SER A 137 8.71 6.95 3.91
CA SER A 137 7.77 8.05 4.14
C SER A 137 8.54 9.37 4.30
N SER A 138 8.02 10.44 3.70
CA SER A 138 8.55 11.80 3.84
C SER A 138 8.23 12.43 5.20
N HIS A 139 7.53 11.71 6.07
CA HIS A 139 7.25 12.09 7.45
C HIS A 139 7.27 10.84 8.34
N THR A 140 7.69 11.00 9.59
CA THR A 140 7.79 9.87 10.52
C THR A 140 6.41 9.45 11.00
N PRO A 141 5.96 8.20 10.74
CA PRO A 141 4.75 7.67 11.33
C PRO A 141 4.98 7.37 12.82
N PHE A 142 3.92 7.46 13.63
CA PHE A 142 3.99 7.14 15.05
C PHE A 142 3.96 5.61 15.27
N PHE A 143 4.90 5.07 16.04
CA PHE A 143 4.97 3.64 16.35
C PHE A 143 4.45 3.35 17.76
N ARG A 144 3.48 2.42 17.88
CA ARG A 144 2.88 2.01 19.17
C ARG A 144 3.07 0.55 19.54
N CYS A 145 3.79 -0.23 18.73
CA CYS A 145 3.86 -1.69 18.90
C CYS A 145 5.15 -2.18 19.56
N GLN A 146 5.95 -1.30 20.18
CA GLN A 146 7.27 -1.65 20.73
C GLN A 146 7.21 -2.70 21.86
N ASN A 147 6.12 -2.72 22.63
CA ASN A 147 5.95 -3.62 23.78
C ASN A 147 5.04 -4.82 23.48
N VAL A 148 4.71 -5.06 22.21
CA VAL A 148 3.86 -6.20 21.83
C VAL A 148 4.70 -7.45 21.74
N SER A 149 4.25 -8.51 22.41
CA SER A 149 4.90 -9.82 22.39
C SER A 149 3.84 -10.93 22.24
N ALA A 150 4.28 -12.17 21.98
CA ALA A 150 3.42 -13.36 21.95
C ALA A 150 2.23 -13.28 20.97
N LEU A 151 2.51 -13.01 19.69
CA LEU A 151 1.50 -13.16 18.62
C LEU A 151 1.40 -14.62 18.14
N PRO A 152 0.27 -15.04 17.54
CA PRO A 152 0.09 -16.39 17.00
C PRO A 152 1.18 -16.79 16.00
N LYS A 153 1.38 -18.09 15.81
CA LYS A 153 2.40 -18.65 14.91
C LYS A 153 2.29 -18.03 13.51
N GLY A 154 3.41 -17.55 12.98
CA GLY A 154 3.48 -16.87 11.68
C GLY A 154 3.31 -15.35 11.75
N PHE A 155 2.95 -14.80 12.92
CA PHE A 155 2.89 -13.37 13.18
C PHE A 155 3.91 -12.96 14.23
N GLY A 156 4.52 -11.80 14.03
CA GLY A 156 5.50 -11.25 14.95
C GLY A 156 5.64 -9.76 14.72
N VAL A 157 6.00 -9.02 15.76
CA VAL A 157 6.47 -7.65 15.59
C VAL A 157 7.90 -7.73 15.13
N GLN A 158 8.13 -7.30 13.90
CA GLN A 158 9.49 -7.21 13.37
C GLN A 158 10.19 -6.01 13.99
N GLU A 159 11.45 -6.19 14.38
CA GLU A 159 12.29 -5.08 14.81
C GLU A 159 12.42 -4.07 13.66
N LEU A 160 11.89 -2.87 13.87
CA LEU A 160 11.90 -1.82 12.86
C LEU A 160 13.23 -1.08 12.90
N LYS A 161 14.06 -1.29 11.89
CA LYS A 161 15.23 -0.44 11.64
C LYS A 161 14.77 0.85 10.95
N ILE A 162 14.58 1.91 11.74
CA ILE A 162 14.28 3.24 11.22
C ILE A 162 15.60 3.93 10.83
N GLN A 163 15.66 4.46 9.62
CA GLN A 163 16.79 5.27 9.14
C GLN A 163 16.26 6.60 8.62
N GLN A 164 16.93 7.69 8.97
CA GLN A 164 16.58 9.03 8.52
C GLN A 164 17.38 9.37 7.26
N SER A 165 16.68 9.80 6.21
CA SER A 165 17.32 10.42 5.04
C SER A 165 17.53 11.92 5.29
N TYR A 166 18.61 12.48 4.74
CA TYR A 166 18.87 13.93 4.76
C TYR A 166 18.30 14.65 3.53
N LEU A 167 17.72 13.91 2.59
CA LEU A 167 17.10 14.49 1.41
C LEU A 167 15.71 15.05 1.76
N LEU A 168 15.46 16.28 1.32
CA LEU A 168 14.20 16.96 1.55
C LEU A 168 13.24 16.73 0.38
N PHE A 169 12.05 16.20 0.66
CA PHE A 169 11.00 16.11 -0.35
C PHE A 169 10.54 17.52 -0.78
N GLU A 170 10.66 17.82 -2.08
CA GLU A 170 10.46 19.16 -2.65
C GLU A 170 9.06 19.76 -2.43
N GLN A 171 8.05 18.93 -2.22
CA GLN A 171 6.66 19.36 -1.97
C GLN A 171 6.22 19.15 -0.52
N SER A 172 7.14 18.79 0.36
CA SER A 172 6.89 18.82 1.79
C SER A 172 6.56 20.24 2.24
N ARG A 173 5.80 20.35 3.33
CA ARG A 173 5.45 21.66 3.90
C ARG A 173 6.68 22.53 4.18
N CYS A 174 7.77 21.94 4.68
CA CYS A 174 9.01 22.64 4.99
C CYS A 174 9.70 23.16 3.72
N ALA A 175 9.82 22.31 2.68
CA ALA A 175 10.43 22.70 1.41
C ALA A 175 9.66 23.81 0.71
N VAL A 176 8.34 23.68 0.63
CA VAL A 176 7.48 24.69 0.01
C VAL A 176 7.56 26.00 0.79
N LYS A 177 7.56 25.96 2.14
CA LYS A 177 7.73 27.16 2.97
C LYS A 177 9.07 27.85 2.74
N ALA A 178 10.17 27.10 2.64
CA ALA A 178 11.50 27.67 2.43
C ALA A 178 11.66 28.34 1.05
N LYS A 179 11.04 27.79 -0.01
CA LYS A 179 11.08 28.37 -1.37
C LYS A 179 10.25 29.64 -1.52
N ARG A 180 9.34 29.92 -0.57
CA ARG A 180 8.24 30.87 -0.73
C ARG A 180 8.55 32.32 -0.35
N ALA A 181 9.80 32.66 -0.05
CA ALA A 181 10.27 33.92 0.55
C ALA A 181 9.28 35.09 0.38
N ASP A 182 8.68 35.51 1.50
CA ASP A 182 7.77 36.66 1.68
C ASP A 182 6.45 36.73 0.89
N SER A 183 6.02 35.68 0.19
CA SER A 183 4.71 35.74 -0.49
C SER A 183 3.53 35.60 0.50
N PRO A 184 2.57 36.55 0.50
CA PRO A 184 1.43 36.54 1.42
C PRO A 184 0.46 35.40 1.08
N GLY A 185 0.05 34.61 2.07
CA GLY A 185 -0.99 33.58 1.96
C GLY A 185 -0.75 32.36 2.84
N ARG A 186 -1.79 31.57 3.10
CA ARG A 186 -1.68 30.36 3.94
C ARG A 186 -1.30 29.15 3.10
N LEU A 187 -0.27 28.41 3.52
CA LEU A 187 0.02 27.08 2.96
C LEU A 187 -1.08 26.10 3.35
N VAL A 188 -1.64 25.40 2.37
CA VAL A 188 -2.72 24.43 2.57
C VAL A 188 -2.32 23.03 2.11
N PRO A 189 -2.83 21.97 2.75
CA PRO A 189 -2.62 20.63 2.25
C PRO A 189 -3.33 20.41 0.91
N CYS A 190 -2.64 19.76 -0.03
CA CYS A 190 -3.18 19.41 -1.34
C CYS A 190 -4.51 18.64 -1.20
N GLY A 191 -5.49 19.02 -2.02
CA GLY A 191 -6.80 18.38 -2.04
C GLY A 191 -6.82 16.98 -2.65
N ALA A 192 -5.80 16.64 -3.44
CA ALA A 192 -5.71 15.38 -4.16
C ALA A 192 -4.70 14.42 -3.51
N ALA A 193 -4.89 13.14 -3.79
CA ALA A 193 -4.00 12.04 -3.42
C ALA A 193 -3.70 11.22 -4.67
N ILE A 194 -2.41 10.99 -4.93
CA ILE A 194 -1.95 10.17 -6.04
C ILE A 194 -1.64 8.77 -5.50
N SER A 195 -2.12 7.75 -6.19
CA SER A 195 -1.81 6.35 -5.94
C SER A 195 -1.13 5.76 -7.17
N TRP A 196 -0.06 5.00 -6.96
CA TRP A 196 0.63 4.29 -8.04
C TRP A 196 1.04 2.89 -7.58
N SER A 197 0.84 1.89 -8.44
CA SER A 197 1.28 0.51 -8.24
C SER A 197 2.06 0.03 -9.46
N ALA A 198 3.10 -0.78 -9.25
CA ALA A 198 3.85 -1.44 -10.32
C ALA A 198 3.06 -2.59 -10.97
N VAL A 199 1.97 -2.26 -11.66
CA VAL A 199 1.11 -3.19 -12.38
C VAL A 199 0.88 -2.67 -13.82
N PRO A 200 0.68 -3.55 -14.81
CA PRO A 200 0.60 -3.14 -16.21
C PRO A 200 -0.68 -2.35 -16.53
N GLU A 201 -1.81 -2.75 -15.95
CA GLU A 201 -3.11 -2.15 -16.23
C GLU A 201 -3.38 -0.98 -15.29
N GLN A 202 -3.55 0.24 -15.81
CA GLN A 202 -3.93 1.44 -15.04
C GLN A 202 -3.13 1.58 -13.73
N PRO A 203 -1.79 1.74 -13.79
CA PRO A 203 -0.94 1.76 -12.60
C PRO A 203 -1.23 2.93 -11.67
N LEU A 204 -1.79 4.01 -12.19
CA LEU A 204 -1.97 5.30 -11.53
C LEU A 204 -3.46 5.61 -11.32
N ASP A 205 -3.79 6.19 -10.17
CA ASP A 205 -5.09 6.79 -9.89
C ASP A 205 -4.94 8.06 -9.03
N VAL A 206 -5.67 9.11 -9.36
CA VAL A 206 -5.66 10.41 -8.65
C VAL A 206 -7.04 10.64 -8.05
N THR A 207 -7.11 10.81 -6.74
CA THR A 207 -8.37 10.95 -6.02
C THR A 207 -8.48 12.26 -5.27
N ALA A 208 -9.69 12.77 -5.10
CA ALA A 208 -10.02 13.92 -4.27
C ALA A 208 -11.35 13.65 -3.55
N ASN A 209 -11.40 13.91 -2.23
CA ASN A 209 -12.55 13.58 -1.38
C ASN A 209 -12.99 12.10 -1.49
N GLY A 210 -12.02 11.20 -1.70
CA GLY A 210 -12.24 9.76 -1.77
C GLY A 210 -12.68 9.21 -3.14
N PHE A 211 -12.94 10.07 -4.12
CA PHE A 211 -13.31 9.69 -5.50
C PHE A 211 -12.20 10.01 -6.49
N PRO A 212 -12.12 9.33 -7.65
CA PRO A 212 -11.28 9.77 -8.76
C PRO A 212 -11.51 11.25 -9.09
N GLN A 213 -10.43 11.99 -9.30
CA GLN A 213 -10.50 13.42 -9.56
C GLN A 213 -11.34 13.70 -10.81
N GLY A 214 -12.26 14.67 -10.72
CA GLY A 214 -13.21 14.97 -11.80
C GLY A 214 -14.53 14.20 -11.73
N THR A 215 -14.70 13.29 -10.75
CA THR A 215 -15.99 12.62 -10.52
C THR A 215 -17.08 13.63 -10.22
N THR A 216 -18.14 13.65 -11.04
CA THR A 216 -19.29 14.54 -10.86
C THR A 216 -20.36 13.92 -9.97
N LYS A 217 -21.28 14.73 -9.43
CA LYS A 217 -22.43 14.23 -8.64
C LYS A 217 -23.29 13.23 -9.42
N LYS A 218 -23.43 13.42 -10.73
CA LYS A 218 -24.18 12.52 -11.62
C LYS A 218 -23.44 11.19 -11.85
N GLY A 219 -22.10 11.22 -11.90
CA GLY A 219 -21.27 10.05 -12.18
C GLY A 219 -20.85 9.22 -10.97
N ILE A 220 -21.14 9.65 -9.74
CA ILE A 220 -20.62 9.05 -8.49
C ILE A 220 -20.98 7.57 -8.26
N ARG A 221 -21.97 7.05 -8.99
CA ARG A 221 -22.41 5.65 -8.92
C ARG A 221 -21.81 4.77 -10.02
N SER A 222 -21.08 5.35 -10.98
CA SER A 222 -20.50 4.61 -12.10
C SER A 222 -19.29 3.78 -11.66
N LEU A 223 -18.92 2.80 -12.48
CA LEU A 223 -17.71 2.01 -12.27
C LEU A 223 -16.44 2.87 -12.45
N GLN A 224 -16.48 3.86 -13.34
CA GLN A 224 -15.37 4.78 -13.59
C GLN A 224 -15.11 5.73 -12.41
N ALA A 225 -16.10 5.95 -11.54
CA ALA A 225 -15.98 6.76 -10.34
C ALA A 225 -15.35 6.02 -9.14
N ARG A 226 -14.76 4.85 -9.35
CA ARG A 226 -14.15 4.03 -8.30
C ARG A 226 -12.64 4.09 -8.39
N SER A 227 -12.01 4.36 -7.26
CA SER A 227 -10.57 4.19 -7.15
C SER A 227 -10.20 2.72 -7.26
N ARG A 228 -9.12 2.40 -7.99
CA ARG A 228 -8.61 1.02 -8.13
C ARG A 228 -8.07 0.44 -6.83
N ILE A 229 -7.79 1.31 -5.87
CA ILE A 229 -7.39 0.93 -4.53
C ILE A 229 -8.55 1.04 -3.54
N SER A 230 -9.80 1.26 -3.95
CA SER A 230 -10.99 1.21 -3.07
C SER A 230 -11.24 -0.20 -2.53
N LYS A 231 -12.11 -0.35 -1.51
CA LYS A 231 -12.31 -1.68 -0.90
C LYS A 231 -12.93 -2.65 -1.91
N VAL A 232 -13.94 -2.19 -2.65
CA VAL A 232 -14.64 -3.01 -3.65
C VAL A 232 -13.72 -3.40 -4.82
N GLU A 233 -12.86 -2.51 -5.30
CA GLU A 233 -11.96 -2.84 -6.43
C GLU A 233 -10.82 -3.77 -6.00
N LEU A 234 -10.27 -3.60 -4.79
CA LEU A 234 -9.31 -4.57 -4.24
C LEU A 234 -9.95 -5.94 -4.00
N PHE A 235 -11.19 -5.96 -3.52
CA PHE A 235 -11.93 -7.20 -3.30
C PHE A 235 -12.23 -7.93 -4.62
N ARG A 236 -12.67 -7.20 -5.65
CA ARG A 236 -12.84 -7.75 -7.00
C ARG A 236 -11.56 -8.28 -7.60
N SER A 237 -10.44 -7.59 -7.39
CA SER A 237 -9.12 -8.09 -7.80
C SER A 237 -8.80 -9.42 -7.13
N PHE A 238 -9.13 -9.57 -5.84
CA PHE A 238 -8.96 -10.81 -5.11
C PHE A 238 -9.91 -11.92 -5.60
N GLN A 239 -11.19 -11.63 -5.83
CA GLN A 239 -12.14 -12.59 -6.42
C GLN A 239 -11.68 -13.05 -7.81
N LYS A 240 -11.16 -12.13 -8.65
CA LYS A 240 -10.58 -12.47 -9.96
C LYS A 240 -9.37 -13.40 -9.85
N LEU A 241 -8.53 -13.20 -8.84
CA LEU A 241 -7.42 -14.11 -8.53
C LEU A 241 -7.95 -15.51 -8.16
N LEU A 242 -8.92 -15.61 -7.26
CA LEU A 242 -9.51 -16.89 -6.87
C LEU A 242 -10.12 -17.61 -8.07
N ASN A 243 -10.88 -16.91 -8.91
CA ASN A 243 -11.46 -17.48 -10.13
C ASN A 243 -10.42 -17.92 -11.18
N SER A 244 -9.16 -17.50 -11.06
CA SER A 244 -8.06 -17.94 -11.92
C SER A 244 -7.33 -19.19 -11.42
N ILE A 245 -7.68 -19.66 -10.22
CA ILE A 245 -7.09 -20.83 -9.57
C ILE A 245 -8.19 -21.88 -9.40
N ALA A 246 -7.86 -23.15 -9.62
CA ALA A 246 -8.81 -24.24 -9.36
C ALA A 246 -9.24 -24.26 -7.88
N GLU A 247 -10.52 -24.52 -7.62
CA GLU A 247 -11.09 -24.43 -6.27
C GLU A 247 -10.39 -25.37 -5.27
N ASP A 248 -9.91 -26.53 -5.72
CA ASP A 248 -9.17 -27.49 -4.91
C ASP A 248 -7.78 -27.01 -4.50
N GLU A 249 -7.24 -26.01 -5.21
CA GLU A 249 -5.97 -25.32 -4.92
C GLU A 249 -6.14 -24.08 -4.03
N TRP A 250 -7.37 -23.72 -3.66
CA TRP A 250 -7.61 -22.63 -2.71
C TRP A 250 -7.19 -23.01 -1.29
N PRO A 251 -6.77 -22.02 -0.46
CA PRO A 251 -6.61 -22.23 0.98
C PRO A 251 -7.87 -22.81 1.62
N ASP A 252 -7.71 -23.74 2.57
CA ASP A 252 -8.81 -24.42 3.26
C ASP A 252 -9.87 -23.46 3.80
N SER A 253 -9.44 -22.33 4.36
CA SER A 253 -10.35 -21.35 4.95
C SER A 253 -11.33 -20.70 3.97
N LEU A 254 -11.02 -20.75 2.67
CA LEU A 254 -11.90 -20.26 1.60
C LEU A 254 -12.78 -21.36 1.01
N ARG A 255 -12.52 -22.64 1.33
CA ARG A 255 -13.24 -23.81 0.82
C ARG A 255 -14.30 -24.35 1.79
N VAL A 256 -14.11 -24.12 3.09
CA VAL A 256 -14.97 -24.69 4.16
C VAL A 256 -16.42 -24.24 4.05
N GLN A 257 -16.68 -23.02 3.58
CA GLN A 257 -18.02 -22.48 3.43
C GLN A 257 -18.10 -21.51 2.26
N LYS A 258 -19.30 -21.37 1.71
CA LYS A 258 -19.56 -20.36 0.67
C LYS A 258 -19.52 -18.96 1.30
N LEU A 259 -18.67 -18.10 0.75
CA LEU A 259 -18.48 -16.71 1.19
C LEU A 259 -19.07 -15.76 0.15
N HIS A 260 -19.82 -14.78 0.61
CA HIS A 260 -20.54 -13.80 -0.21
C HIS A 260 -19.98 -12.40 0.00
N THR A 261 -19.91 -11.96 1.25
CA THR A 261 -19.61 -10.55 1.57
C THR A 261 -18.12 -10.30 1.82
N TYR A 262 -17.66 -9.07 1.56
CA TYR A 262 -16.29 -8.65 1.87
C TYR A 262 -15.89 -8.93 3.33
N GLN A 263 -16.83 -8.81 4.27
CA GLN A 263 -16.58 -9.12 5.68
C GLN A 263 -16.38 -10.62 5.92
N GLU A 264 -17.14 -11.49 5.27
CA GLU A 264 -16.98 -12.94 5.35
C GLU A 264 -15.61 -13.39 4.84
N TYR A 265 -15.17 -12.89 3.69
CA TYR A 265 -13.81 -13.16 3.18
C TYR A 265 -12.72 -12.69 4.13
N LYS A 266 -12.91 -11.55 4.80
CA LYS A 266 -11.97 -11.10 5.83
C LYS A 266 -11.97 -12.00 7.06
N ASN A 267 -13.13 -12.48 7.48
CA ASN A 267 -13.28 -13.37 8.63
C ASN A 267 -12.70 -14.76 8.36
N ALA A 268 -12.75 -15.23 7.10
CA ALA A 268 -12.13 -16.48 6.68
C ALA A 268 -10.60 -16.50 6.89
N ALA A 269 -9.94 -15.34 6.97
CA ALA A 269 -8.54 -15.25 7.41
C ALA A 269 -8.43 -15.35 8.95
N SER A 270 -8.89 -16.47 9.53
CA SER A 270 -9.03 -16.69 10.98
C SER A 270 -7.73 -16.42 11.75
N THR A 271 -6.60 -16.95 11.27
CA THR A 271 -5.28 -16.75 11.88
C THR A 271 -4.88 -15.27 11.93
N TYR A 272 -5.21 -14.50 10.90
CA TYR A 272 -5.02 -13.04 10.91
C TYR A 272 -5.96 -12.36 11.90
N GLN A 273 -7.23 -12.76 11.98
CA GLN A 273 -8.18 -12.18 12.94
C GLN A 273 -7.76 -12.43 14.39
N GLU A 274 -7.25 -13.62 14.70
CA GLU A 274 -6.68 -13.96 16.00
C GLU A 274 -5.45 -13.09 16.34
N ALA A 275 -4.50 -12.98 15.39
CA ALA A 275 -3.32 -12.15 15.58
C ALA A 275 -3.67 -10.66 15.73
N TRP A 276 -4.63 -10.16 14.95
CA TRP A 276 -5.12 -8.80 15.05
C TRP A 276 -5.82 -8.54 16.38
N SER A 277 -6.63 -9.49 16.86
CA SER A 277 -7.28 -9.41 18.18
C SER A 277 -6.26 -9.38 19.31
N ALA A 278 -5.23 -10.23 19.26
CA ALA A 278 -4.14 -10.24 20.23
C ALA A 278 -3.37 -8.91 20.23
N LEU A 279 -3.01 -8.40 19.05
CA LEU A 279 -2.32 -7.12 18.90
C LEU A 279 -3.14 -5.96 19.49
N GLN A 280 -4.45 -5.92 19.21
CA GLN A 280 -5.31 -4.85 19.71
C GLN A 280 -5.45 -4.85 21.21
N LYS A 281 -5.58 -6.02 21.85
CA LYS A 281 -5.63 -6.12 23.32
C LYS A 281 -4.38 -5.55 23.98
N GLN A 282 -3.22 -5.68 23.34
CA GLN A 282 -1.94 -5.24 23.88
C GLN A 282 -1.63 -3.76 23.60
N ALA A 283 -1.82 -3.28 22.36
CA ALA A 283 -1.36 -1.95 21.94
C ALA A 283 -2.48 -0.97 21.56
N PHE A 284 -3.71 -1.44 21.41
CA PHE A 284 -4.81 -0.65 20.84
C PHE A 284 -6.17 -0.91 21.52
N GLY A 285 -6.20 -0.93 22.86
CA GLY A 285 -7.43 -1.20 23.62
C GLY A 285 -8.60 -0.26 23.30
N SER A 286 -8.32 0.96 22.83
CA SER A 286 -9.31 1.98 22.45
C SER A 286 -9.46 2.14 20.93
N TRP A 287 -9.15 1.10 20.13
CA TRP A 287 -9.17 1.20 18.67
C TRP A 287 -10.59 1.42 18.13
N ILE A 288 -10.83 2.60 17.56
CA ILE A 288 -12.10 2.94 16.92
C ILE A 288 -12.27 2.10 15.65
N ARG A 289 -13.40 1.43 15.52
CA ARG A 289 -13.76 0.62 14.34
C ARG A 289 -14.94 1.24 13.62
N ASN A 290 -14.91 1.14 12.30
CA ASN A 290 -16.11 1.42 11.51
C ASN A 290 -17.17 0.36 11.80
N PRO A 291 -18.45 0.72 11.80
CA PRO A 291 -19.53 -0.25 11.97
C PRO A 291 -19.48 -1.37 10.89
N PRO A 292 -19.97 -2.58 11.19
CA PRO A 292 -19.82 -3.74 10.30
C PRO A 292 -20.49 -3.61 8.93
N ASP A 293 -21.52 -2.76 8.83
CA ASP A 293 -22.28 -2.49 7.61
C ASP A 293 -21.44 -1.89 6.48
N TYR A 294 -20.32 -1.24 6.79
CA TYR A 294 -19.35 -0.75 5.79
C TYR A 294 -18.55 -1.84 5.08
N HIS A 295 -18.75 -3.11 5.44
CA HIS A 295 -18.06 -4.27 4.88
C HIS A 295 -19.01 -5.38 4.38
N GLN A 296 -20.32 -5.15 4.33
CA GLN A 296 -21.33 -6.15 3.92
C GLN A 296 -21.60 -6.17 2.41
N PHE A 297 -20.76 -5.54 1.59
CA PHE A 297 -20.91 -5.54 0.14
C PHE A 297 -20.25 -6.78 -0.49
N GLU A 298 -20.72 -7.16 -1.68
CA GLU A 298 -20.26 -8.29 -2.49
C GLU A 298 -19.30 -7.88 -3.63
#